data_AF-H3SLQ2-F1
#
_entry.id   AF-H3SLQ2-F1
#
_cell.length_a   1.000
_cell.length_b   1.000
_cell.length_c   1.000
_cell.angle_alpha   90.00
_cell.angle_beta   90.00
_cell.angle_gamma   90.00
#
_symmetry.space_group_name_H-M   'P 1'
#
loop_
_entity.id
_entity.type
_entity.pdbx_description
1 polymer ?
#
loop_
_entity_poly.entity_id
_entity_poly.type
_entity_poly.pdbx_seq_one_letter_code
_entity_poly.pdbx_strand_id
1 'polypeptide(L)'
;MEAHEDEIFWSHREIRNLQRLDQFVENVKHKVKDEIKVLASTKEGGVIQTNLAFDGNAIQVTVNGTQEAYDRISVEERFSAHYNGTFIEYWVSRKDDESKKKLILQIHPDLQRRP
;
A
#
# COMPACT_ATOMS: atom_id res chain seq x y z
N MET A 1 11.44 -0.05 -20.11
CA MET A 1 11.11 -0.81 -18.89
C MET A 1 9.70 -0.39 -18.56
N GLU A 2 8.72 -1.15 -19.04
CA GLU A 2 7.31 -0.89 -18.80
C GLU A 2 7.07 -1.02 -17.30
N ALA A 3 6.63 0.04 -16.64
CA ALA A 3 5.90 -0.15 -15.40
C ALA A 3 4.62 -0.88 -15.82
N HIS A 4 4.44 -2.11 -15.35
CA HIS A 4 3.19 -2.83 -15.61
C HIS A 4 2.04 -1.98 -15.04
N GLU A 5 0.89 -1.91 -15.71
CA GLU A 5 -0.23 -1.01 -15.32
C GLU A 5 -0.67 -1.19 -13.86
N ASP A 6 -0.40 -2.36 -13.28
CA ASP A 6 -0.70 -2.75 -11.89
C ASP A 6 0.46 -2.55 -10.89
N GLU A 7 1.56 -1.93 -11.33
CA GLU A 7 2.71 -1.62 -10.50
C GLU A 7 2.66 -0.20 -9.93
N ILE A 8 2.76 -0.13 -8.60
CA ILE A 8 2.88 1.10 -7.83
C ILE A 8 4.32 1.21 -7.36
N PHE A 9 4.97 2.33 -7.70
CA PHE A 9 6.33 2.59 -7.24
C PHE A 9 6.30 3.64 -6.14
N TRP A 10 7.00 3.37 -5.05
CA TRP A 10 7.20 4.30 -3.95
C TRP A 10 8.67 4.40 -3.58
N SER A 11 9.11 5.62 -3.31
CA SER A 11 10.38 5.91 -2.66
C SER A 11 10.24 7.13 -1.74
N HIS A 12 11.28 7.44 -0.99
CA HIS A 12 11.35 8.70 -0.24
C HIS A 12 11.31 9.96 -1.11
N ARG A 13 11.41 9.84 -2.45
CA ARG A 13 11.47 10.98 -3.38
C ARG A 13 10.25 11.11 -4.27
N GLU A 14 9.51 10.05 -4.50
CA GLU A 14 8.37 10.07 -5.43
C GLU A 14 7.45 8.89 -5.17
N ILE A 15 6.21 9.08 -5.63
CA ILE A 15 5.24 8.01 -5.79
C ILE A 15 4.73 8.03 -7.23
N ARG A 16 4.56 6.85 -7.82
CA ARG A 16 3.99 6.69 -9.16
C ARG A 16 2.86 5.69 -9.12
N ASN A 17 1.82 5.96 -9.92
CA ASN A 17 0.63 5.11 -10.05
C ASN A 17 -0.15 4.91 -8.74
N LEU A 18 -0.18 5.92 -7.86
CA LEU A 18 -0.95 5.87 -6.60
C LEU A 18 -2.44 5.58 -6.85
N GLN A 19 -3.00 6.16 -7.92
CA GLN A 19 -4.39 5.92 -8.34
C GLN A 19 -4.73 4.43 -8.48
N ARG A 20 -3.75 3.58 -8.83
CA ARG A 20 -3.97 2.13 -8.96
C ARG A 20 -4.15 1.44 -7.62
N LEU A 21 -3.42 1.90 -6.59
CA LEU A 21 -3.60 1.45 -5.22
C LEU A 21 -4.94 1.93 -4.65
N ASP A 22 -5.34 3.17 -4.94
CA ASP A 22 -6.67 3.66 -4.57
C ASP A 22 -7.79 2.84 -5.23
N GLN A 23 -7.64 2.50 -6.51
CA GLN A 23 -8.57 1.63 -7.22
C GLN A 23 -8.62 0.22 -6.60
N PHE A 24 -7.48 -0.33 -6.17
CA PHE A 24 -7.45 -1.61 -5.46
C PHE A 24 -8.21 -1.56 -4.14
N VAL A 25 -8.06 -0.48 -3.36
CA VAL A 25 -8.82 -0.26 -2.12
C VAL A 25 -10.33 -0.25 -2.41
N GLU A 26 -10.77 0.46 -3.45
CA GLU A 26 -12.18 0.50 -3.85
C GLU A 26 -12.69 -0.86 -4.34
N ASN A 27 -11.87 -1.61 -5.09
CA ASN A 27 -12.21 -2.95 -5.54
C ASN A 27 -12.39 -3.91 -4.36
N VAL A 28 -11.52 -3.86 -3.36
CA VAL A 28 -11.67 -4.64 -2.11
C VAL A 28 -12.98 -4.28 -1.39
N LYS A 29 -13.30 -2.99 -1.25
CA LYS A 29 -14.56 -2.54 -0.63
C LYS A 29 -15.79 -3.07 -1.37
N HIS A 30 -15.74 -3.13 -2.69
CA HIS A 30 -16.82 -3.64 -3.54
C HIS A 30 -16.76 -5.15 -3.80
N LYS A 31 -15.85 -5.88 -3.14
CA LYS A 31 -15.63 -7.32 -3.33
C LYS A 31 -15.30 -7.73 -4.78
N VAL A 32 -14.70 -6.81 -5.54
CA VAL A 32 -14.21 -7.06 -6.89
C VAL A 32 -12.80 -7.63 -6.80
N LYS A 33 -12.57 -8.80 -7.40
CA LYS A 33 -11.24 -9.43 -7.46
C LYS A 33 -10.25 -8.49 -8.11
N ASP A 34 -9.06 -8.38 -7.54
CA ASP A 34 -8.03 -7.47 -8.02
C ASP A 34 -6.64 -7.90 -7.57
N GLU A 35 -5.60 -7.49 -8.29
CA GLU A 35 -4.20 -7.75 -7.95
C GLU A 35 -3.32 -6.55 -8.32
N ILE A 36 -2.42 -6.18 -7.40
CA ILE A 36 -1.42 -5.13 -7.62
C ILE A 36 -0.07 -5.51 -7.02
N LYS A 37 0.97 -4.81 -7.50
CA LYS A 37 2.33 -4.93 -6.95
C LYS A 37 2.82 -3.56 -6.48
N VAL A 38 3.25 -3.50 -5.23
CA VAL A 38 3.89 -2.32 -4.64
C VAL A 38 5.41 -2.55 -4.57
N LEU A 39 6.15 -1.69 -5.26
CA LEU A 39 7.61 -1.64 -5.26
C LEU A 39 8.07 -0.49 -4.38
N ALA A 40 8.57 -0.81 -3.19
CA ALA A 40 9.01 0.16 -2.21
C ALA A 40 10.54 0.24 -2.16
N SER A 41 11.10 1.40 -2.49
CA SER A 41 12.55 1.65 -2.44
C SER A 41 12.97 2.16 -1.05
N THR A 42 13.96 1.48 -0.45
CA THR A 42 14.60 1.92 0.79
C THR A 42 15.51 3.12 0.54
N LYS A 43 15.89 3.86 1.60
CA LYS A 43 16.84 4.97 1.48
C LYS A 43 18.19 4.56 0.89
N GLU A 44 18.57 3.30 1.09
CA GLU A 44 19.84 2.71 0.64
C GLU A 44 19.75 2.12 -0.79
N GLY A 45 18.60 2.26 -1.46
CA GLY A 45 18.41 1.79 -2.83
C GLY A 45 17.95 0.34 -2.97
N GLY A 46 17.72 -0.37 -1.86
CA GLY A 46 17.06 -1.68 -1.87
C GLY A 46 15.60 -1.55 -2.32
N VAL A 47 15.06 -2.62 -2.92
CA VAL A 47 13.64 -2.68 -3.32
C VAL A 47 12.96 -3.79 -2.54
N ILE A 48 11.85 -3.44 -1.90
CA ILE A 48 10.93 -4.37 -1.27
C ILE A 48 9.74 -4.53 -2.22
N GLN A 49 9.50 -5.76 -2.66
CA GLN A 49 8.34 -6.10 -3.47
C GLN A 49 7.24 -6.68 -2.58
N THR A 50 6.07 -6.06 -2.64
CA THR A 50 4.84 -6.53 -1.98
C THR A 50 3.77 -6.77 -3.03
N ASN A 51 3.33 -8.02 -3.19
CA ASN A 51 2.17 -8.34 -4.02
C ASN A 51 0.92 -8.36 -3.15
N LEU A 52 -0.15 -7.72 -3.60
CA LEU A 52 -1.48 -7.78 -2.99
C LEU A 52 -2.44 -8.42 -3.99
N ALA A 53 -3.05 -9.54 -3.62
CA ALA A 53 -4.06 -10.20 -4.43
C ALA A 53 -5.32 -10.41 -3.61
N PHE A 54 -6.44 -9.86 -4.07
CA PHE A 54 -7.74 -9.99 -3.43
C PHE A 54 -8.64 -10.93 -4.24
N ASP A 55 -9.10 -12.00 -3.60
CA ASP A 55 -9.88 -13.06 -4.24
C ASP A 55 -11.41 -12.87 -4.16
N GLY A 56 -11.86 -11.72 -3.66
CA GLY A 56 -13.27 -11.43 -3.36
C GLY A 56 -13.64 -11.64 -1.88
N ASN A 57 -12.78 -12.31 -1.11
CA ASN A 57 -12.97 -12.56 0.31
C ASN A 57 -11.76 -12.14 1.15
N ALA A 58 -10.54 -12.51 0.75
CA ALA A 58 -9.31 -12.27 1.49
C ALA A 58 -8.24 -11.61 0.61
N ILE A 59 -7.40 -10.79 1.24
CA ILE A 59 -6.23 -10.15 0.64
C ILE A 59 -5.01 -11.00 0.99
N GLN A 60 -4.42 -11.64 -0.01
CA GLN A 60 -3.12 -12.30 0.10
C GLN A 60 -2.03 -11.26 -0.08
N VAL A 61 -1.19 -11.12 0.94
CA VAL A 61 -0.05 -10.18 0.95
C VAL A 61 1.23 -10.99 0.95
N THR A 62 1.97 -10.92 -0.16
CA THR A 62 3.25 -11.61 -0.31
C THR A 62 4.39 -10.60 -0.31
N VAL A 63 5.24 -10.67 0.72
CA VAL A 63 6.44 -9.83 0.85
C VAL A 63 7.66 -10.74 0.79
N ASN A 64 8.52 -10.55 -0.22
CA ASN A 64 9.77 -11.32 -0.38
C ASN A 64 9.59 -12.85 -0.25
N GLY A 65 8.46 -13.38 -0.73
CA GLY A 65 8.13 -14.83 -0.69
C GLY A 65 7.37 -15.31 0.55
N THR A 66 7.21 -14.47 1.58
CA THR A 66 6.32 -14.79 2.72
C THR A 66 4.92 -14.26 2.44
N GLN A 67 3.95 -15.17 2.38
CA GLN A 67 2.54 -14.85 2.14
C GLN A 67 1.73 -14.92 3.43
N GLU A 68 0.88 -13.92 3.65
CA GLU A 68 -0.07 -13.85 4.75
C GLU A 68 -1.43 -13.36 4.25
N ALA A 69 -2.51 -13.87 4.84
CA ALA A 69 -3.88 -13.45 4.52
C ALA A 69 -4.41 -12.39 5.50
N TYR A 70 -5.20 -11.48 4.96
CA TYR A 70 -5.87 -10.37 5.64
C TYR A 70 -7.30 -10.21 5.11
N ASP A 71 -8.17 -9.57 5.89
CA ASP A 71 -9.60 -9.44 5.56
C ASP A 71 -9.97 -8.04 5.06
N ARG A 72 -9.20 -7.03 5.46
CA ARG A 72 -9.53 -5.63 5.25
C ARG A 72 -8.31 -4.86 4.78
N ILE A 73 -8.57 -3.81 4.02
CA ILE A 73 -7.63 -2.74 3.71
C ILE A 73 -8.22 -1.41 4.20
N SER A 74 -7.42 -0.59 4.87
CA SER A 74 -7.79 0.75 5.34
C SER A 74 -6.76 1.79 4.90
N VAL A 75 -7.24 3.01 4.72
CA VAL A 75 -6.41 4.19 4.53
C VAL A 75 -6.56 5.05 5.77
N GLU A 76 -5.45 5.37 6.42
CA GLU A 76 -5.42 6.11 7.69
C GLU A 76 -4.55 7.36 7.51
N GLU A 77 -5.01 8.47 8.09
CA GLU A 77 -4.28 9.73 8.13
C GLU A 77 -3.60 9.90 9.49
N ARG A 78 -2.30 10.18 9.47
CA ARG A 78 -1.52 10.41 10.71
C ARG A 78 -0.79 11.73 10.65
N PHE A 79 -1.28 12.71 11.40
CA PHE A 79 -0.60 14.00 11.55
C PHE A 79 0.76 13.84 12.25
N SER A 80 1.76 14.57 11.76
CA SER A 80 3.06 14.70 12.40
C SER A 80 3.44 16.16 12.56
N ALA A 81 3.59 16.59 13.81
CA ALA A 81 4.08 17.93 14.13
C ALA A 81 5.51 18.18 13.62
N HIS A 82 6.37 17.15 13.62
CA HIS A 82 7.76 17.26 13.15
C HIS A 82 7.84 17.67 11.67
N TYR A 83 6.98 17.08 10.84
CA TYR A 83 6.92 17.37 9.41
C TYR A 83 5.89 18.46 9.07
N ASN A 84 5.16 18.96 10.07
CA ASN A 84 4.02 19.85 9.89
C ASN A 84 3.10 19.40 8.74
N GLY A 85 2.64 18.16 8.80
CA GLY A 85 1.88 17.54 7.72
C GLY A 85 1.32 16.16 8.08
N THR A 86 0.48 15.63 7.20
CA THR A 86 -0.24 14.37 7.40
C THR A 86 0.34 13.26 6.54
N PHE A 87 0.70 12.15 7.17
CA PHE A 87 1.03 10.91 6.46
C PHE A 87 -0.26 10.22 6.02
N ILE A 88 -0.25 9.65 4.82
CA ILE A 88 -1.29 8.73 4.36
C ILE A 88 -0.73 7.32 4.46
N GLU A 89 -1.42 6.44 5.17
CA GLU A 89 -0.95 5.09 5.44
C GLU A 89 -1.98 4.06 4.97
N TYR A 90 -1.53 3.11 4.15
CA TYR A 90 -2.33 1.97 3.67
C TYR A 90 -2.01 0.77 4.54
N TRP A 91 -3.02 0.24 5.20
CA TRP A 91 -2.91 -0.87 6.13
C TRP A 91 -3.77 -2.04 5.68
N VAL A 92 -3.30 -3.26 5.90
CA VAL A 92 -4.15 -4.46 5.87
C VAL A 92 -4.33 -5.00 7.29
N SER A 93 -5.50 -5.54 7.61
CA SER A 93 -5.80 -6.08 8.94
C SER A 93 -6.64 -7.34 8.88
N ARG A 94 -6.57 -8.14 9.95
CA ARG A 94 -7.49 -9.26 10.14
C ARG A 94 -8.71 -8.82 10.93
N LYS A 95 -9.87 -9.41 10.63
CA LYS A 95 -11.15 -9.07 11.28
C LYS A 95 -11.21 -9.58 12.72
N ASP A 96 -10.54 -10.68 13.01
CA ASP A 96 -10.48 -11.34 14.32
C ASP A 96 -9.41 -10.76 15.25
N ASP A 97 -8.46 -10.00 14.72
CA ASP A 97 -7.36 -9.41 15.47
C ASP A 97 -6.93 -8.06 14.88
N GLU A 98 -7.62 -6.98 15.30
CA GLU A 98 -7.30 -5.62 14.87
C GLU A 98 -5.93 -5.12 15.36
N SER A 99 -5.29 -5.83 16.30
CA SER A 99 -3.91 -5.53 16.70
C SER A 99 -2.88 -5.99 15.67
N LYS A 100 -3.27 -6.91 14.77
CA LYS A 100 -2.45 -7.39 13.66
C LYS A 100 -2.78 -6.64 12.37
N LYS A 101 -2.35 -5.39 12.33
CA LYS A 101 -2.26 -4.61 11.09
C LYS A 101 -0.86 -4.70 10.49
N LYS A 102 -0.78 -4.70 9.16
CA LYS A 102 0.47 -4.61 8.41
C LYS A 102 0.44 -3.39 7.51
N LEU A 103 1.47 -2.55 7.63
CA LEU A 103 1.65 -1.38 6.79
C LEU A 103 2.07 -1.85 5.39
N ILE A 104 1.30 -1.47 4.39
CA ILE A 104 1.61 -1.71 2.98
C ILE A 104 2.40 -0.54 2.41
N LEU A 105 1.96 0.68 2.70
CA LEU A 105 2.55 1.90 2.15
C LEU A 105 2.34 3.08 3.10
N GLN A 106 3.37 3.90 3.30
CA GLN A 106 3.27 5.18 4.00
C GLN A 106 3.76 6.30 3.09
N ILE A 107 2.90 7.27 2.81
CA ILE A 107 3.17 8.42 1.95
C ILE A 107 3.54 9.61 2.82
N HIS A 108 4.76 10.12 2.63
CA HIS A 108 5.25 11.29 3.34
C HIS A 108 4.47 12.55 2.94
N PRO A 109 4.17 13.48 3.88
CA PRO A 109 3.48 14.74 3.56
C PRO A 109 4.11 15.51 2.40
N ASP A 110 5.44 15.55 2.33
CA ASP A 110 6.17 16.27 1.26
C ASP A 110 5.96 15.70 -0.15
N LEU A 111 5.59 14.42 -0.26
CA LEU A 111 5.30 13.81 -1.56
C LEU A 111 3.88 14.11 -2.05
N GLN A 112 2.99 14.53 -1.15
CA GLN A 112 1.61 14.91 -1.46
C GLN A 112 1.51 16.36 -1.94
N ARG A 113 2.55 17.17 -1.70
CA ARG A 113 2.58 18.61 -2.03
C ARG A 113 3.12 18.91 -3.43
N ARG A 114 3.36 17.91 -4.28
CA ARG A 114 3.89 18.16 -5.63
C ARG A 114 2.77 18.64 -6.57
N PRO A 115 2.94 19.80 -7.21
CA PRO A 115 1.96 20.38 -8.13
C PRO A 115 1.80 19.59 -9.42
#